data_AF-A0A7C4N1A8-F1
#
_entry.id   AF-A0A7C4N1A8-F1
#
_cell.length_a   1.000
_cell.length_b   1.000
_cell.length_c   1.000
_cell.angle_alpha   90.00
_cell.angle_beta   90.00
_cell.angle_gamma   90.00
#
_symmetry.space_group_name_H-M   'P 1'
#
loop_
_entity.id
_entity.type
_entity.pdbx_description
1 polymer ?
#
loop_
_entity_poly.entity_id
_entity_poly.type
_entity_poly.pdbx_seq_one_letter_code
_entity_poly.pdbx_strand_id
1 'polypeptide(L)'
;MVPAAEAILRRLDAARQKWWFFTVLSSIALAVCVCLATLLLFLAIDALVRLPQYALGGLLVLWLGVIGGMIWAVVRRAARARRSLEGAARRVEAEFPELDSELINLVQLSEDTRNENRAFCEAAVRQAANRIGAMSFEAAAERENRWRRFRYCMQTPRDFAESLGLLGLLVGIMIACNALIPNWGSAANRLLSPWEFVPSVGRTGKIEVEPKNKEVLIGSSVEIVGLIDNADAEPKRAVLLITDEAGRETESPMQGDKEQRRFTFTVPSVMKGFKYRLEIGDSQSAVYQITVQEKPTIESVEVVYRFPPYMERKDETLTVRTPDLDAPQFTVVDMRIRSSVPLSKGMLQMGGISRSGRVLSEDPRVLLVERIPLLDDGTFTIHLTTEAGLTDPSPRINRVRVVKDKPPTVELLKPGRQSNAAPESEVQVSIRAADDYGIGRLLQHLLRLAIQLREPLRVGQPLFAQLLDPVLHLGHGGRRFDGDGRRRARIGDAHGGRRQQQRARHGNGECRTLPSKREPGADAVGHRGPRANPGRRGGKPVVQPVRLL
;
A
#
# COMPACT_ATOMS: atom_id res chain seq x y z
N MET A 1 67.78 35.96 27.96
CA MET A 1 66.45 36.62 28.09
C MET A 1 66.33 37.26 29.45
N VAL A 2 65.81 38.47 29.48
CA VAL A 2 65.71 39.31 30.68
C VAL A 2 64.42 38.96 31.43
N PRO A 3 64.45 38.67 32.75
CA PRO A 3 63.28 38.20 33.49
C PRO A 3 62.11 39.21 33.48
N ALA A 4 62.41 40.52 33.42
CA ALA A 4 61.41 41.57 33.31
C ALA A 4 60.64 41.56 31.98
N ALA A 5 61.32 41.24 30.87
CA ALA A 5 60.69 41.17 29.55
C ALA A 5 59.80 39.94 29.42
N GLU A 6 60.22 38.81 29.98
CA GLU A 6 59.40 37.58 30.02
C GLU A 6 58.11 37.80 30.82
N ALA A 7 58.16 38.53 31.93
CA ALA A 7 56.97 38.90 32.70
C ALA A 7 55.99 39.75 31.88
N ILE A 8 56.49 40.69 31.08
CA ILE A 8 55.66 41.55 30.21
C ILE A 8 55.05 40.76 29.06
N LEU A 9 55.82 39.89 28.40
CA LEU A 9 55.31 39.00 27.34
C LEU A 9 54.24 38.05 27.87
N ARG A 10 54.42 37.49 29.08
CA ARG A 10 53.39 36.66 29.74
C ARG A 10 52.12 37.45 30.05
N ARG A 11 52.23 38.71 30.50
CA ARG A 11 51.06 39.59 30.74
C ARG A 11 50.35 39.95 29.43
N LEU A 12 51.10 40.24 28.36
CA LEU A 12 50.55 40.53 27.04
C LEU A 12 49.86 39.30 26.45
N ASP A 13 50.46 38.12 26.59
CA ASP A 13 49.84 36.86 26.14
C ASP A 13 48.60 36.52 26.96
N ALA A 14 48.62 36.71 28.29
CA ALA A 14 47.44 36.54 29.13
C ALA A 14 46.29 37.48 28.71
N ALA A 15 46.59 38.76 28.43
CA ALA A 15 45.60 39.71 27.92
C ALA A 15 45.07 39.29 26.53
N ARG A 16 45.96 38.85 25.63
CA ARG A 16 45.61 38.32 24.30
C ARG A 16 44.67 37.11 24.39
N GLN A 17 45.01 36.13 25.23
CA GLN A 17 44.21 34.93 25.44
C GLN A 17 42.84 35.27 26.05
N LYS A 18 42.80 36.19 27.01
CA LYS A 18 41.56 36.71 27.61
C LYS A 18 40.67 37.37 26.57
N TRP A 19 41.20 38.27 25.73
CA TRP A 19 40.44 38.90 24.65
C TRP A 19 39.95 37.91 23.61
N TRP A 20 40.78 36.93 23.23
CA TRP A 20 40.37 35.87 22.30
C TRP A 20 39.22 35.05 22.88
N PHE A 21 39.36 34.58 24.12
CA PHE A 21 38.36 33.77 24.81
C PHE A 21 37.01 34.51 24.91
N PHE A 22 37.00 35.74 25.43
CA PHE A 22 35.78 36.52 25.55
C PHE A 22 35.21 36.95 24.19
N THR A 23 36.05 37.15 23.18
CA THR A 23 35.57 37.41 21.81
C THR A 23 34.82 36.21 21.26
N VAL A 24 35.39 35.00 21.37
CA VAL A 24 34.73 33.77 20.91
C VAL A 24 33.43 33.54 21.68
N LEU A 25 33.48 33.64 23.01
CA LEU A 25 32.35 33.36 23.88
C LEU A 25 31.17 34.31 23.66
N SER A 26 31.43 35.62 23.60
CA SER A 26 30.39 36.62 23.31
C SER A 26 29.87 36.53 21.87
N SER A 27 30.71 36.10 20.91
CA SER A 27 30.26 35.85 19.53
C SER A 27 29.33 34.63 19.44
N ILE A 28 29.63 33.57 20.19
CA ILE A 28 28.75 32.40 20.33
C ILE A 28 27.43 32.82 20.99
N ALA A 29 27.48 33.56 22.10
CA ALA A 29 26.28 34.02 22.80
C ALA A 29 25.39 34.90 21.89
N LEU A 30 25.99 35.83 21.15
CA LEU A 30 25.26 36.67 20.19
C LEU A 30 24.70 35.83 19.01
N ALA A 31 25.44 34.84 18.54
CA ALA A 31 24.96 33.91 17.51
C ALA A 31 23.72 33.12 17.99
N VAL A 32 23.76 32.61 19.23
CA VAL A 32 22.61 31.93 19.85
C VAL A 32 21.43 32.90 19.99
N CYS A 33 21.67 34.15 20.38
CA CYS A 33 20.61 35.17 20.47
C CYS A 33 19.93 35.41 19.11
N VAL A 34 20.72 35.53 18.02
CA VAL A 34 20.16 35.70 16.67
C VAL A 34 19.37 34.47 16.24
N CYS A 35 19.93 33.27 16.40
CA CYS A 35 19.24 32.02 16.05
C CYS A 35 17.94 31.86 16.85
N LEU A 36 17.94 32.16 18.14
CA LEU A 36 16.76 32.10 18.99
C LEU A 36 15.74 33.19 18.60
N ALA A 37 16.15 34.43 18.39
CA ALA A 37 15.25 35.51 17.97
C ALA A 37 14.56 35.20 16.63
N THR A 38 15.31 34.68 15.65
CA THR A 38 14.73 34.24 14.37
C THR A 38 13.79 33.06 14.52
N LEU A 39 14.10 32.09 15.40
CA LEU A 39 13.19 31.00 15.73
C LEU A 39 11.88 31.53 16.32
N LEU A 40 11.95 32.38 17.36
CA LEU A 40 10.78 32.98 18.00
C LEU A 40 9.93 33.76 16.99
N LEU A 41 10.56 34.49 16.07
CA LEU A 41 9.85 35.19 15.00
C LEU A 41 9.09 34.22 14.08
N PHE A 42 9.73 33.12 13.64
CA PHE A 42 9.07 32.14 12.77
C PHE A 42 7.92 31.42 13.47
N LEU A 43 8.08 31.09 14.76
CA LEU A 43 7.02 30.53 15.57
C LEU A 43 5.85 31.50 15.74
N ALA A 44 6.13 32.79 15.96
CA ALA A 44 5.09 33.81 16.05
C ALA A 44 4.33 33.99 14.73
N ILE A 45 5.03 33.96 13.59
CA ILE A 45 4.41 34.04 12.26
C ILE A 45 3.48 32.84 12.05
N ASP A 46 3.93 31.61 12.33
CA ASP A 46 3.09 30.42 12.16
C ASP A 46 1.89 30.42 13.12
N ALA A 47 2.09 30.83 14.37
CA ALA A 47 1.01 30.93 15.36
C ALA A 47 -0.09 31.94 14.96
N LEU A 48 0.26 33.01 14.23
CA LEU A 48 -0.67 34.04 13.78
C LEU A 48 -1.34 33.71 12.44
N VAL A 49 -0.57 33.20 11.47
CA VAL A 49 -1.01 33.06 10.07
C VAL A 49 -1.45 31.63 9.73
N ARG A 50 -1.01 30.62 10.50
CA ARG A 50 -1.14 29.18 10.18
C ARG A 50 -0.59 28.85 8.80
N LEU A 51 0.73 28.71 8.72
CA LEU A 51 1.38 28.50 7.44
C LEU A 51 1.14 27.08 6.89
N PRO A 52 1.04 26.92 5.57
CA PRO A 52 0.97 25.61 4.94
C PRO A 52 2.32 24.86 5.07
N GLN A 53 2.29 23.53 4.92
CA GLN A 53 3.47 22.66 5.14
C GLN A 53 4.69 23.05 4.29
N TYR A 54 4.49 23.44 3.02
CA TYR A 54 5.59 23.86 2.15
C TYR A 54 6.26 25.16 2.64
N ALA A 55 5.48 26.08 3.22
CA ALA A 55 6.02 27.33 3.77
C ALA A 55 6.79 27.06 5.07
N LEU A 56 6.32 26.14 5.90
CA LEU A 56 7.06 25.67 7.09
C LEU A 56 8.40 25.05 6.70
N GLY A 57 8.42 24.22 5.65
CA GLY A 57 9.66 23.68 5.10
C GLY A 57 10.64 24.77 4.64
N GLY A 58 10.13 25.80 3.95
CA GLY A 58 10.93 26.97 3.56
C GLY A 58 11.50 27.74 4.76
N LEU A 59 10.70 27.97 5.80
CA LEU A 59 11.16 28.62 7.04
C LEU A 59 12.21 27.79 7.78
N LEU A 60 12.06 26.46 7.82
CA LEU A 60 13.05 25.58 8.43
C LEU A 60 14.39 25.67 7.69
N VAL A 61 14.38 25.60 6.35
CA VAL A 61 15.59 25.75 5.53
C VAL A 61 16.24 27.12 5.75
N LEU A 62 15.43 28.18 5.80
CA LEU A 62 15.92 29.53 6.09
C LEU A 62 16.56 29.61 7.48
N TRP A 63 15.94 28.99 8.49
CA TRP A 63 16.47 28.95 9.85
C TRP A 63 17.80 28.18 9.94
N LEU A 64 17.90 27.02 9.27
CA LEU A 64 19.15 26.28 9.14
C LEU A 64 20.23 27.09 8.40
N GLY A 65 19.84 27.86 7.39
CA GLY A 65 20.71 28.82 6.70
C GLY A 65 21.25 29.91 7.63
N VAL A 66 20.40 30.46 8.50
CA VAL A 66 20.81 31.43 9.54
C VAL A 66 21.79 30.77 10.50
N ILE A 67 21.51 29.56 11.00
CA ILE A 67 22.43 28.81 11.88
C ILE A 67 23.78 28.61 11.19
N GLY A 68 23.78 28.12 9.95
CA GLY A 68 25.01 27.90 9.18
C GLY A 68 25.80 29.19 8.95
N GLY A 69 25.12 30.29 8.61
CA GLY A 69 25.71 31.61 8.44
C GLY A 69 26.31 32.16 9.74
N MET A 70 25.63 31.98 10.87
CA MET A 70 26.14 32.39 12.18
C MET A 70 27.33 31.53 12.64
N ILE A 71 27.31 30.21 12.42
CA ILE A 71 28.46 29.33 12.67
C ILE A 71 29.66 29.80 11.85
N TRP A 72 29.48 30.04 10.54
CA TRP A 72 30.54 30.54 9.68
C TRP A 72 31.08 31.90 10.15
N ALA A 73 30.20 32.82 10.54
CA ALA A 73 30.59 34.12 11.07
C ALA A 73 31.41 34.00 12.37
N VAL A 74 30.99 33.14 13.29
CA VAL A 74 31.72 32.85 14.55
C VAL A 74 33.07 32.21 14.24
N VAL A 75 33.14 31.19 13.37
CA VAL A 75 34.40 30.53 12.99
C VAL A 75 35.36 31.52 12.32
N ARG A 76 34.87 32.31 11.36
CA ARG A 76 35.67 33.35 10.69
C ARG A 76 36.18 34.39 11.68
N ARG A 77 35.36 34.78 12.65
CA ARG A 77 35.71 35.74 13.70
C ARG A 77 36.70 35.17 14.70
N ALA A 78 36.54 33.91 15.10
CA ALA A 78 37.47 33.19 15.97
C ALA A 78 38.85 33.03 15.30
N ALA A 79 38.88 32.72 14.00
CA ALA A 79 40.10 32.67 13.20
C ALA A 79 40.80 34.04 13.12
N ARG A 80 40.05 35.12 12.87
CA ARG A 80 40.58 36.49 12.86
C ARG A 80 41.04 37.00 14.23
N ALA A 81 40.47 36.46 15.30
CA ALA A 81 40.81 36.82 16.67
C ALA A 81 42.11 36.14 17.14
N ARG A 82 42.51 35.01 16.54
CA ARG A 82 43.83 34.41 16.78
C ARG A 82 44.91 35.27 16.12
N ARG A 83 45.44 36.25 16.87
CA ARG A 83 46.50 37.16 16.40
C ARG A 83 47.87 36.75 16.94
N SER A 84 48.92 37.09 16.19
CA SER A 84 50.30 37.04 16.69
C SER A 84 50.49 37.99 17.88
N LEU A 85 51.51 37.76 18.71
CA LEU A 85 51.86 38.66 19.82
C LEU A 85 52.12 40.08 19.32
N GLU A 86 52.80 40.25 18.18
CA GLU A 86 53.03 41.54 17.54
C GLU A 86 51.73 42.28 17.18
N GLY A 87 50.70 41.55 16.74
CA GLY A 87 49.39 42.12 16.42
C GLY A 87 48.63 42.57 17.67
N ALA A 88 48.88 41.95 18.82
CA ALA A 88 48.35 42.38 20.11
C ALA A 88 49.12 43.62 20.63
N ALA A 89 50.46 43.61 20.53
CA ALA A 89 51.32 44.73 20.91
C ALA A 89 50.97 46.02 20.17
N ARG A 90 50.88 45.98 18.83
CA ARG A 90 50.47 47.13 18.00
C ARG A 90 49.15 47.74 18.41
N ARG A 91 48.25 46.95 18.97
CA ARG A 91 46.91 47.41 19.31
C ARG A 91 46.82 47.99 20.71
N VAL A 92 47.64 47.49 21.63
CA VAL A 92 47.86 48.13 22.92
C VAL A 92 48.52 49.50 22.71
N GLU A 93 49.53 49.59 21.83
CA GLU A 93 50.20 50.87 21.51
C GLU A 93 49.30 51.88 20.82
N ALA A 94 48.39 51.44 19.95
CA ALA A 94 47.40 52.33 19.33
C ALA A 94 46.50 53.02 20.37
N GLU A 95 46.33 52.43 21.56
CA GLU A 95 45.49 52.96 22.64
C GLU A 95 46.30 53.68 23.73
N PHE A 96 47.59 53.36 23.84
CA PHE A 96 48.55 54.04 24.70
C PHE A 96 49.66 54.65 23.85
N PRO A 97 49.45 55.86 23.26
CA PRO A 97 50.49 56.57 22.52
C PRO A 97 51.77 56.81 23.33
N GLU A 98 51.67 56.80 24.66
CA GLU A 98 52.77 56.90 25.63
C GLU A 98 53.82 55.79 25.47
N LEU A 99 53.48 54.68 24.82
CA LEU A 99 54.38 53.54 24.60
C LEU A 99 55.35 53.73 23.42
N ASP A 100 55.15 54.71 22.53
CA ASP A 100 56.04 55.08 21.40
C ASP A 100 56.79 53.91 20.71
N SER A 101 56.06 52.88 20.30
CA SER A 101 56.60 51.65 19.66
C SER A 101 57.52 50.78 20.54
N GLU A 102 57.66 51.07 21.84
CA GLU A 102 58.52 50.30 22.74
C GLU A 102 57.99 48.88 23.01
N LEU A 103 56.67 48.65 22.97
CA LEU A 103 56.06 47.35 23.23
C LEU A 103 56.17 46.42 22.02
N ILE A 104 55.94 46.93 20.79
CA ILE A 104 56.17 46.17 19.57
C ILE A 104 57.66 45.86 19.38
N ASN A 105 58.54 46.82 19.66
CA ASN A 105 59.98 46.63 19.61
C ASN A 105 60.42 45.59 20.64
N LEU A 106 59.88 45.61 21.87
CA LEU A 106 60.16 44.59 22.87
C LEU A 106 59.78 43.19 22.38
N VAL A 107 58.61 43.02 21.75
CA VAL A 107 58.19 41.72 21.19
C VAL A 107 59.13 41.28 20.06
N GLN A 108 59.41 42.15 19.09
CA GLN A 108 60.27 41.84 17.93
C GLN A 108 61.71 41.51 18.34
N LEU A 109 62.32 42.32 19.21
CA LEU A 109 63.69 42.09 19.68
C LEU A 109 63.79 40.90 20.64
N SER A 110 62.69 40.49 21.30
CA SER A 110 62.67 39.30 22.14
C SER A 110 62.57 37.99 21.36
N GLU A 111 61.92 38.01 20.19
CA GLU A 111 61.79 36.85 19.29
C GLU A 111 62.95 36.74 18.30
N ASP A 112 63.73 37.82 18.11
CA ASP A 112 64.88 37.85 17.22
C ASP A 112 66.08 37.06 17.77
N THR A 113 66.33 35.90 17.18
CA THR A 113 67.45 35.00 17.50
C THR A 113 68.63 35.13 16.54
N ARG A 114 68.52 35.98 15.52
CA ARG A 114 69.48 36.07 14.39
C ARG A 114 70.47 37.23 14.51
N ASN A 115 70.21 38.22 15.35
CA ASN A 115 71.12 39.36 15.52
C ASN A 115 72.44 38.98 16.19
N GLU A 116 73.54 39.50 15.61
CA GLU A 116 74.92 39.27 16.07
C GLU A 116 75.23 40.00 17.40
N ASN A 117 74.60 41.17 17.64
CA ASN A 117 74.80 41.97 18.86
C ASN A 117 73.71 41.73 19.92
N ARG A 118 73.81 40.59 20.60
CA ARG A 118 72.86 40.20 21.67
C ARG A 118 72.84 41.16 22.87
N ALA A 119 73.98 41.72 23.24
CA ALA A 119 74.08 42.63 24.38
C ALA A 119 73.29 43.93 24.16
N PHE A 120 73.29 44.45 22.93
CA PHE A 120 72.51 45.63 22.57
C PHE A 120 71.00 45.34 22.58
N CYS A 121 70.60 44.19 22.03
CA CYS A 121 69.19 43.77 22.05
C CYS A 121 68.69 43.58 23.48
N GLU A 122 69.48 42.94 24.35
CA GLU A 122 69.11 42.78 25.76
C GLU A 122 69.05 44.10 26.54
N ALA A 123 69.92 45.07 26.23
CA ALA A 123 69.88 46.40 26.83
C ALA A 123 68.64 47.20 26.39
N ALA A 124 68.30 47.16 25.10
CA ALA A 124 67.09 47.79 24.55
C ALA A 124 65.82 47.16 25.16
N VAL A 125 65.78 45.83 25.26
CA VAL A 125 64.68 45.09 25.90
C VAL A 125 64.55 45.43 27.39
N ARG A 126 65.67 45.60 28.13
CA ARG A 126 65.65 46.06 29.53
C ARG A 126 65.08 47.48 29.66
N GLN A 127 65.49 48.38 28.79
CA GLN A 127 65.03 49.77 28.79
C GLN A 127 63.52 49.85 28.52
N ALA A 128 63.03 49.15 27.49
CA ALA A 128 61.61 49.06 27.16
C ALA A 128 60.82 48.40 28.31
N ALA A 129 61.33 47.30 28.88
CA ALA A 129 60.66 46.62 29.99
C ALA A 129 60.46 47.51 31.23
N ASN A 130 61.44 48.36 31.55
CA ASN A 130 61.36 49.28 32.68
C ASN A 130 60.33 50.40 32.47
N ARG A 131 60.14 50.86 31.23
CA ARG A 131 59.13 51.89 30.90
C ARG A 131 57.71 51.32 30.86
N ILE A 132 57.57 50.08 30.41
CA ILE A 132 56.27 49.41 30.25
C ILE A 132 55.72 48.83 31.57
N GLY A 133 56.59 48.46 32.51
CA GLY A 133 56.27 47.60 33.66
C GLY A 133 55.11 48.04 34.58
N ALA A 134 54.73 49.32 34.55
CA ALA A 134 53.66 49.89 35.36
C ALA A 134 52.26 49.88 34.70
N MET A 135 52.14 49.59 33.40
CA MET A 135 50.87 49.69 32.67
C MET A 135 50.07 48.38 32.66
N SER A 136 48.75 48.49 32.79
CA SER A 136 47.81 47.38 32.62
C SER A 136 47.29 47.32 31.18
N PHE A 137 47.73 46.31 30.42
CA PHE A 137 47.29 46.12 29.04
C PHE A 137 45.79 45.85 28.92
N GLU A 138 45.15 45.39 30.00
CA GLU A 138 43.70 45.13 30.06
C GLU A 138 42.88 46.42 29.96
N ALA A 139 43.40 47.56 30.44
CA ALA A 139 42.72 48.85 30.42
C ALA A 139 42.59 49.44 29.01
N ALA A 140 43.41 49.00 28.03
CA ALA A 140 43.25 49.39 26.62
C ALA A 140 41.87 48.99 26.08
N ALA A 141 41.35 47.83 26.50
CA ALA A 141 40.04 47.38 26.06
C ALA A 141 38.89 48.20 26.66
N GLU A 142 39.11 48.88 27.80
CA GLU A 142 38.06 49.64 28.50
C GLU A 142 37.86 51.05 27.94
N ARG A 143 38.88 51.63 27.31
CA ARG A 143 38.84 52.96 26.68
C ARG A 143 38.11 52.98 25.33
N GLU A 144 37.99 51.83 24.67
CA GLU A 144 37.40 51.71 23.34
C GLU A 144 35.87 51.61 23.38
N ASN A 145 35.19 52.19 22.38
CA ASN A 145 33.73 52.11 22.22
C ASN A 145 33.26 50.69 21.86
N ARG A 146 32.04 50.31 22.28
CA ARG A 146 31.43 48.97 22.08
C ARG A 146 31.57 48.43 20.64
N TRP A 147 31.29 49.27 19.64
CA TRP A 147 31.43 48.91 18.22
C TRP A 147 32.87 48.66 17.78
N ARG A 148 33.83 49.44 18.32
CA ARG A 148 35.26 49.28 18.05
C ARG A 148 35.78 48.02 18.74
N ARG A 149 35.42 47.76 19.99
CA ARG A 149 35.73 46.48 20.69
C ARG A 149 35.22 45.26 19.92
N PHE A 150 34.00 45.35 19.40
CA PHE A 150 33.44 44.31 18.54
C PHE A 150 34.20 44.17 17.22
N ARG A 151 34.48 45.25 16.49
CA ARG A 151 35.22 45.20 15.21
C ARG A 151 36.66 44.68 15.40
N TYR A 152 37.26 45.00 16.54
CA TYR A 152 38.67 44.72 16.82
C TYR A 152 38.93 43.45 17.64
N CYS A 153 37.90 42.68 18.00
CA CYS A 153 38.03 41.43 18.77
C CYS A 153 38.72 41.65 20.13
N MET A 154 38.35 42.73 20.82
CA MET A 154 38.82 43.09 22.16
C MET A 154 37.65 43.08 23.14
N GLN A 155 36.86 42.00 23.11
CA GLN A 155 35.66 41.92 23.94
C GLN A 155 36.03 41.66 25.39
N THR A 156 35.29 42.33 26.27
CA THR A 156 35.50 42.30 27.72
C THR A 156 34.45 41.40 28.39
N PRO A 157 34.65 41.01 29.68
CA PRO A 157 33.64 40.27 30.43
C PRO A 157 32.27 40.98 30.48
N ARG A 158 32.25 42.32 30.42
CA ARG A 158 31.03 43.14 30.37
C ARG A 158 30.21 42.88 29.11
N ASP A 159 30.87 42.84 27.94
CA ASP A 159 30.20 42.59 26.65
C ASP A 159 29.60 41.16 26.62
N PHE A 160 30.27 40.19 27.27
CA PHE A 160 29.72 38.85 27.44
C PHE A 160 28.50 38.84 28.37
N ALA A 161 28.56 39.52 29.51
CA ALA A 161 27.43 39.63 30.43
C ALA A 161 26.20 40.29 29.76
N GLU A 162 26.39 41.32 28.94
CA GLU A 162 25.31 41.92 28.14
C GLU A 162 24.68 40.91 27.18
N SER A 163 25.50 40.13 26.46
CA SER A 163 25.00 39.10 25.54
C SER A 163 24.24 37.99 26.27
N LEU A 164 24.66 37.65 27.49
CA LEU A 164 23.97 36.68 28.34
C LEU A 164 22.66 37.25 28.90
N GLY A 165 22.63 38.54 29.24
CA GLY A 165 21.41 39.24 29.64
C GLY A 165 20.38 39.28 28.51
N LEU A 166 20.81 39.56 27.27
CA LEU A 166 19.94 39.49 26.09
C LEU A 166 19.42 38.06 25.86
N LEU A 167 20.28 37.04 26.01
CA LEU A 167 19.88 35.65 25.91
C LEU A 167 18.84 35.30 26.97
N GLY A 168 19.06 35.71 28.22
CA GLY A 168 18.11 35.53 29.32
C GLY A 168 16.76 36.19 29.05
N LEU A 169 16.76 37.40 28.48
CA LEU A 169 15.54 38.09 28.04
C LEU A 169 14.81 37.29 26.95
N LEU A 170 15.51 36.80 25.93
CA LEU A 170 14.90 36.00 24.86
C LEU A 170 14.34 34.66 25.38
N VAL A 171 15.04 34.01 26.31
CA VAL A 171 14.54 32.80 26.98
C VAL A 171 13.31 33.13 27.83
N GLY A 172 13.32 34.27 28.54
CA GLY A 172 12.15 34.75 29.28
C GLY A 172 10.95 35.01 28.37
N ILE A 173 11.16 35.65 27.21
CA ILE A 173 10.14 35.83 26.17
C ILE A 173 9.64 34.48 25.67
N MET A 174 10.53 33.53 25.39
CA MET A 174 10.14 32.19 24.95
C MET A 174 9.24 31.48 25.98
N ILE A 175 9.60 31.54 27.27
CA ILE A 175 8.81 30.96 28.36
C ILE A 175 7.46 31.67 28.47
N ALA A 176 7.44 33.01 28.40
CA ALA A 176 6.21 33.81 28.45
C ALA A 176 5.30 33.51 27.25
N CYS A 177 5.85 33.43 26.04
CA CYS A 177 5.11 33.04 24.83
C CYS A 177 4.52 31.63 24.96
N ASN A 178 5.27 30.67 25.49
CA ASN A 178 4.78 29.32 25.72
C ASN A 178 3.64 29.26 26.75
N ALA A 179 3.65 30.14 27.75
CA ALA A 179 2.59 30.23 28.76
C ALA A 179 1.35 31.01 28.28
N LEU A 180 1.55 32.08 27.51
CA LEU A 180 0.49 33.00 27.09
C LEU A 180 -0.17 32.61 25.76
N ILE A 181 0.55 31.91 24.87
CA ILE A 181 0.09 31.54 23.53
C ILE A 181 -0.14 30.01 23.48
N PRO A 182 -1.40 29.55 23.51
CA PRO A 182 -1.75 28.13 23.57
C PRO A 182 -1.18 27.29 22.41
N ASN A 183 -1.15 27.87 21.21
CA ASN A 183 -0.64 27.20 20.01
C ASN A 183 0.89 27.08 19.95
N TRP A 184 1.64 27.71 20.86
CA TRP A 184 3.09 27.86 20.75
C TRP A 184 3.84 26.53 20.68
N GLY A 185 3.47 25.58 21.55
CA GLY A 185 4.06 24.24 21.54
C GLY A 185 3.79 23.48 20.24
N SER A 186 2.57 23.60 19.70
CA SER A 186 2.22 22.98 18.42
C SER A 186 2.94 23.64 17.23
N ALA A 187 3.12 24.96 17.25
CA ALA A 187 3.88 25.70 16.23
C ALA A 187 5.36 25.28 16.21
N ALA A 188 5.97 25.06 17.38
CA ALA A 188 7.34 24.57 17.49
C ALA A 188 7.50 23.18 16.85
N ASN A 189 6.59 22.25 17.16
CA ASN A 189 6.61 20.92 16.53
C ASN A 189 6.36 21.02 15.01
N ARG A 190 5.37 21.80 14.57
CA ARG A 190 5.06 22.01 13.15
C ARG A 190 6.27 22.53 12.34
N LEU A 191 7.05 23.47 12.90
CA LEU A 191 8.24 24.00 12.25
C LEU A 191 9.39 22.97 12.18
N LEU A 192 9.56 22.15 13.21
CA LEU A 192 10.61 21.13 13.28
C LEU A 192 10.27 19.85 12.50
N SER A 193 8.99 19.59 12.22
CA SER A 193 8.52 18.44 11.45
C SER A 193 7.65 18.86 10.25
N PRO A 194 8.18 19.63 9.27
CA PRO A 194 7.40 20.12 8.13
C PRO A 194 6.94 19.01 7.17
N TRP A 195 7.53 17.81 7.27
CA TRP A 195 7.17 16.63 6.47
C TRP A 195 5.93 15.88 6.99
N GLU A 196 5.47 16.17 8.20
CA GLU A 196 4.30 15.54 8.81
C GLU A 196 3.20 16.58 9.08
N PHE A 197 1.94 16.14 9.04
CA PHE A 197 0.84 16.97 9.49
C PHE A 197 0.77 16.91 11.02
N VAL A 198 1.19 17.99 11.67
CA VAL A 198 1.03 18.17 13.12
C VAL A 198 -0.15 19.11 13.37
N PRO A 199 -1.19 18.67 14.09
CA PRO A 199 -2.35 19.49 14.37
C PRO A 199 -1.98 20.70 15.24
N SER A 200 -2.56 21.87 14.94
CA SER A 200 -2.49 23.00 15.87
C SER A 200 -3.40 22.76 17.07
N VAL A 201 -2.88 22.94 18.29
CA VAL A 201 -3.64 22.75 19.53
C VAL A 201 -3.69 24.07 20.28
N GLY A 202 -4.88 24.67 20.34
CA GLY A 202 -5.09 25.99 20.93
C GLY A 202 -5.85 25.97 22.24
N ARG A 203 -6.55 27.06 22.53
CA ARG A 203 -7.40 27.22 23.73
C ARG A 203 -8.49 26.16 23.80
N THR A 204 -8.93 25.70 22.63
CA THR A 204 -9.94 24.63 22.53
C THR A 204 -9.39 23.27 22.95
N GLY A 205 -8.08 23.14 23.15
CA GLY A 205 -7.46 21.91 23.62
C GLY A 205 -7.47 20.82 22.54
N LYS A 206 -7.27 19.58 22.98
CA LYS A 206 -7.21 18.41 22.10
C LYS A 206 -8.63 18.00 21.70
N ILE A 207 -8.86 17.85 20.41
CA ILE A 207 -10.14 17.37 19.86
C ILE A 207 -10.12 15.83 19.86
N GLU A 208 -11.06 15.22 20.58
CA GLU A 208 -11.31 13.79 20.49
C GLU A 208 -12.29 13.53 19.34
N VAL A 209 -11.97 12.57 18.46
CA VAL A 209 -12.75 12.33 17.24
C VAL A 209 -13.24 10.90 17.22
N GLU A 210 -14.52 10.74 16.91
CA GLU A 210 -15.21 9.46 16.78
C GLU A 210 -16.06 9.44 15.48
N PRO A 211 -15.92 8.41 14.62
CA PRO A 211 -14.87 7.41 14.64
C PRO A 211 -13.51 8.04 14.31
N LYS A 212 -12.42 7.33 14.59
CA LYS A 212 -11.07 7.63 14.07
C LYS A 212 -10.96 6.98 12.68
N ASN A 213 -9.98 6.11 12.47
CA ASN A 213 -9.97 5.29 11.25
C ASN A 213 -11.07 4.23 11.32
N LYS A 214 -11.89 4.15 10.28
CA LYS A 214 -13.01 3.18 10.22
C LYS A 214 -13.25 2.69 8.81
N GLU A 215 -13.50 1.39 8.70
CA GLU A 215 -13.89 0.76 7.45
C GLU A 215 -15.40 0.65 7.40
N VAL A 216 -16.00 1.03 6.29
CA VAL A 216 -17.46 1.10 6.14
C VAL A 216 -17.88 0.51 4.80
N LEU A 217 -19.11 0.00 4.71
CA LEU A 217 -19.62 -0.52 3.45
C LEU A 217 -19.92 0.63 2.48
N ILE A 218 -19.73 0.38 1.18
CA ILE A 218 -20.09 1.35 0.15
C ILE A 218 -21.56 1.77 0.27
N GLY A 219 -21.82 3.08 0.16
CA GLY A 219 -23.13 3.69 0.29
C GLY A 219 -23.62 3.88 1.74
N SER A 220 -22.88 3.41 2.74
CA SER A 220 -23.25 3.60 4.15
C SER A 220 -23.14 5.06 4.60
N SER A 221 -23.94 5.41 5.60
CA SER A 221 -23.89 6.70 6.28
C SER A 221 -22.92 6.64 7.46
N VAL A 222 -22.08 7.65 7.60
CA VAL A 222 -21.08 7.75 8.68
C VAL A 222 -21.27 9.05 9.43
N GLU A 223 -21.58 8.94 10.72
CA GLU A 223 -21.58 10.06 11.66
C GLU A 223 -20.15 10.29 12.16
N ILE A 224 -19.66 11.52 12.01
CA ILE A 224 -18.36 11.98 12.51
C ILE A 224 -18.62 13.00 13.62
N VAL A 225 -18.04 12.73 14.78
CA VAL A 225 -18.23 13.48 16.01
C VAL A 225 -16.87 13.99 16.50
N GLY A 226 -16.82 15.29 16.81
CA GLY A 226 -15.71 15.93 17.51
C GLY A 226 -16.14 16.33 18.92
N LEU A 227 -15.43 15.83 19.93
CA LEU A 227 -15.61 16.15 21.33
C LEU A 227 -14.49 17.11 21.77
N ILE A 228 -14.88 18.18 22.45
CA ILE A 228 -13.96 19.16 23.04
C ILE A 228 -14.33 19.43 24.49
N ASP A 229 -13.33 19.81 25.29
CA ASP A 229 -13.61 20.41 26.60
C ASP A 229 -13.93 21.89 26.40
N ASN A 230 -15.18 22.24 26.70
CA ASN A 230 -15.69 23.60 26.62
C ASN A 230 -16.45 23.90 27.90
N ALA A 231 -15.71 24.25 28.96
CA ALA A 231 -16.28 24.59 30.27
C ALA A 231 -17.22 25.80 30.19
N ASP A 232 -16.88 26.78 29.35
CA ASP A 232 -17.57 28.08 29.25
C ASP A 232 -18.75 28.08 28.26
N ALA A 233 -19.01 26.95 27.58
CA ALA A 233 -20.06 26.78 26.56
C ALA A 233 -20.05 27.86 25.45
N GLU A 234 -18.89 28.44 25.16
CA GLU A 234 -18.76 29.46 24.13
C GLU A 234 -19.00 28.86 22.73
N PRO A 235 -19.72 29.55 21.84
CA PRO A 235 -19.94 29.07 20.47
C PRO A 235 -18.63 29.07 19.68
N LYS A 236 -18.23 27.90 19.17
CA LYS A 236 -17.02 27.73 18.37
C LYS A 236 -17.38 27.31 16.95
N ARG A 237 -16.69 27.89 15.97
CA ARG A 237 -16.79 27.42 14.57
C ARG A 237 -16.19 26.03 14.48
N ALA A 238 -17.01 25.04 14.11
CA ALA A 238 -16.59 23.68 13.87
C ALA A 238 -16.79 23.31 12.40
N VAL A 239 -15.75 22.84 11.75
CA VAL A 239 -15.77 22.39 10.36
C VAL A 239 -15.09 21.03 10.23
N LEU A 240 -15.67 20.19 9.38
CA LEU A 240 -15.08 18.97 8.89
C LEU A 240 -14.41 19.28 7.55
N LEU A 241 -13.11 19.01 7.44
CA LEU A 241 -12.42 19.06 6.16
C LEU A 241 -12.24 17.64 5.64
N ILE A 242 -12.79 17.38 4.46
CA ILE A 242 -12.64 16.11 3.75
C ILE A 242 -11.65 16.33 2.61
N THR A 243 -10.58 15.54 2.61
CA THR A 243 -9.59 15.49 1.54
C THR A 243 -9.87 14.29 0.64
N ASP A 244 -10.15 14.55 -0.64
CA ASP A 244 -10.34 13.53 -1.65
C ASP A 244 -9.02 12.93 -2.15
N GLU A 245 -9.08 11.91 -3.02
CA GLU A 245 -7.89 11.30 -3.64
C GLU A 245 -7.09 12.28 -4.51
N ALA A 246 -7.73 13.35 -5.02
CA ALA A 246 -7.10 14.40 -5.80
C ALA A 246 -6.45 15.50 -4.93
N GLY A 247 -6.51 15.35 -3.60
CA GLY A 247 -5.96 16.31 -2.63
C GLY A 247 -6.79 17.58 -2.47
N ARG A 248 -8.03 17.61 -2.98
CA ARG A 248 -8.93 18.75 -2.79
C ARG A 248 -9.59 18.65 -1.42
N GLU A 249 -9.58 19.77 -0.70
CA GLU A 249 -10.23 19.87 0.60
C GLU A 249 -11.60 20.52 0.45
N THR A 250 -12.63 19.85 0.96
CA THR A 250 -13.99 20.39 1.05
C THR A 250 -14.33 20.65 2.50
N GLU A 251 -14.65 21.89 2.83
CA GLU A 251 -15.13 22.28 4.16
C GLU A 251 -16.63 22.01 4.28
N SER A 252 -17.03 21.36 5.37
CA SER A 252 -18.43 21.13 5.73
C SER A 252 -18.67 21.58 7.18
N PRO A 253 -19.62 22.50 7.42
CA PRO A 253 -19.91 22.98 8.78
C PRO A 253 -20.52 21.86 9.62
N MET A 254 -20.04 21.73 10.86
CA MET A 254 -20.56 20.76 11.82
C MET A 254 -21.61 21.39 12.73
N GLN A 255 -22.56 20.57 13.21
CA GLN A 255 -23.59 21.01 14.14
C GLN A 255 -23.14 20.75 15.58
N GLY A 256 -23.01 21.81 16.38
CA GLY A 256 -22.73 21.72 17.80
C GLY A 256 -23.99 21.43 18.62
N ASP A 257 -23.82 20.73 19.74
CA ASP A 257 -24.85 20.57 20.75
C ASP A 257 -25.09 21.86 21.57
N LYS A 258 -26.03 21.83 22.52
CA LYS A 258 -26.36 23.00 23.34
C LYS A 258 -25.18 23.49 24.19
N GLU A 259 -24.33 22.58 24.65
CA GLU A 259 -23.15 22.89 25.46
C GLU A 259 -21.90 23.21 24.62
N GLN A 260 -21.98 23.11 23.28
CA GLN A 260 -20.85 23.33 22.37
C GLN A 260 -19.64 22.44 22.72
N ARG A 261 -19.90 21.21 23.17
CA ARG A 261 -18.90 20.20 23.53
C ARG A 261 -18.86 19.06 22.53
N ARG A 262 -19.97 18.83 21.83
CA ARG A 262 -20.12 17.77 20.83
C ARG A 262 -20.52 18.36 19.50
N PHE A 263 -19.64 18.27 18.51
CA PHE A 263 -19.88 18.69 17.14
C PHE A 263 -20.06 17.48 16.24
N THR A 264 -21.14 17.45 15.48
CA THR A 264 -21.53 16.28 14.69
C THR A 264 -21.72 16.66 13.22
N PHE A 265 -21.25 15.79 12.34
CA PHE A 265 -21.52 15.85 10.91
C PHE A 265 -21.73 14.45 10.36
N THR A 266 -22.84 14.23 9.66
CA THR A 266 -23.16 12.94 9.06
C THR A 266 -22.90 12.99 7.56
N VAL A 267 -21.97 12.17 7.10
CA VAL A 267 -21.75 11.90 5.68
C VAL A 267 -22.81 10.88 5.23
N PRO A 268 -23.84 11.27 4.47
CA PRO A 268 -25.02 10.44 4.25
C PRO A 268 -24.75 9.20 3.41
N SER A 269 -23.79 9.27 2.48
CA SER A 269 -23.47 8.13 1.62
C SER A 269 -22.01 8.14 1.18
N VAL A 270 -21.23 7.20 1.71
CA VAL A 270 -19.80 7.07 1.43
C VAL A 270 -19.59 6.15 0.22
N MET A 271 -19.26 6.75 -0.93
CA MET A 271 -19.00 6.01 -2.17
C MET A 271 -17.55 5.59 -2.34
N LYS A 272 -16.62 6.43 -1.88
CA LYS A 272 -15.18 6.22 -1.95
C LYS A 272 -14.55 6.53 -0.60
N GLY A 273 -13.40 5.93 -0.34
CA GLY A 273 -12.62 6.27 0.85
C GLY A 273 -12.13 7.71 0.78
N PHE A 274 -11.98 8.35 1.93
CA PHE A 274 -11.52 9.72 2.04
C PHE A 274 -10.74 9.93 3.34
N LYS A 275 -9.86 10.93 3.34
CA LYS A 275 -9.21 11.42 4.56
C LYS A 275 -10.00 12.59 5.10
N TYR A 276 -9.99 12.77 6.41
CA TYR A 276 -10.67 13.91 7.03
C TYR A 276 -9.97 14.38 8.28
N ARG A 277 -10.19 15.65 8.62
CA ARG A 277 -9.82 16.24 9.90
C ARG A 277 -10.91 17.20 10.37
N LEU A 278 -10.96 17.45 11.66
CA LEU A 278 -11.87 18.41 12.26
C LEU A 278 -11.08 19.66 12.65
N GLU A 279 -11.68 20.82 12.45
CA GLU A 279 -11.18 22.09 12.97
C GLU A 279 -12.28 22.72 13.81
N ILE A 280 -12.01 22.89 15.10
CA ILE A 280 -12.95 23.44 16.06
C ILE A 280 -12.28 24.61 16.76
N GLY A 281 -12.76 25.83 16.48
CA GLY A 281 -12.17 27.07 16.96
C GLY A 281 -10.73 27.25 16.47
N ASP A 282 -9.78 27.15 17.39
CA ASP A 282 -8.35 27.30 17.15
C ASP A 282 -7.55 25.99 17.16
N SER A 283 -8.23 24.86 17.37
CA SER A 283 -7.62 23.53 17.38
C SER A 283 -7.96 22.71 16.13
N GLN A 284 -7.05 21.84 15.73
CA GLN A 284 -7.22 20.85 14.67
C GLN A 284 -7.10 19.43 15.26
N SER A 285 -7.82 18.47 14.69
CA SER A 285 -7.61 17.06 14.98
C SER A 285 -6.46 16.49 14.16
N ALA A 286 -5.98 15.29 14.54
CA ALA A 286 -5.20 14.47 13.62
C ALA A 286 -6.02 14.13 12.37
N VAL A 287 -5.32 13.76 11.29
CA VAL A 287 -5.96 13.27 10.06
C VAL A 287 -6.36 11.81 10.26
N TYR A 288 -7.62 11.51 9.99
CA TYR A 288 -8.19 10.17 10.03
C TYR A 288 -8.65 9.75 8.64
N GLN A 289 -8.87 8.44 8.45
CA GLN A 289 -9.25 7.87 7.16
C GLN A 289 -10.46 6.97 7.27
N ILE A 290 -11.44 7.20 6.40
CA ILE A 290 -12.53 6.25 6.15
C ILE A 290 -12.15 5.43 4.92
N THR A 291 -12.12 4.11 5.07
CA THR A 291 -11.96 3.17 3.94
C THR A 291 -13.30 2.54 3.61
N VAL A 292 -13.51 2.26 2.33
CA VAL A 292 -14.76 1.67 1.85
C VAL A 292 -14.50 0.22 1.50
N GLN A 293 -15.35 -0.66 2.03
CA GLN A 293 -15.43 -2.05 1.62
C GLN A 293 -16.65 -2.27 0.73
N GLU A 294 -16.45 -3.04 -0.34
CA GLU A 294 -17.52 -3.41 -1.25
C GLU A 294 -17.88 -4.88 -1.06
N LYS A 295 -19.18 -5.18 -1.23
CA LYS A 295 -19.64 -6.57 -1.30
C LYS A 295 -19.22 -7.16 -2.65
N PRO A 296 -18.86 -8.46 -2.70
CA PRO A 296 -18.51 -9.09 -3.95
C PRO A 296 -19.75 -9.19 -4.85
N THR A 297 -19.66 -8.61 -6.04
CA THR A 297 -20.70 -8.72 -7.08
C THR A 297 -20.14 -9.40 -8.31
N ILE A 298 -20.97 -10.16 -9.01
CA ILE A 298 -20.56 -10.86 -10.25
C ILE A 298 -20.59 -9.85 -11.41
N GLU A 299 -19.42 -9.57 -11.99
CA GLU A 299 -19.31 -8.70 -13.16
C GLU A 299 -19.56 -9.47 -14.46
N SER A 300 -18.99 -10.66 -14.56
CA SER A 300 -19.13 -11.54 -15.72
C SER A 300 -18.81 -12.98 -15.35
N VAL A 301 -19.45 -13.92 -16.04
CA VAL A 301 -19.16 -15.35 -15.95
C VAL A 301 -18.84 -15.86 -17.34
N GLU A 302 -17.66 -16.43 -17.51
CA GLU A 302 -17.28 -17.19 -18.69
C GLU A 302 -17.60 -18.67 -18.43
N VAL A 303 -18.49 -19.22 -19.22
CA VAL A 303 -19.03 -20.57 -19.10
C VAL A 303 -18.49 -21.39 -20.26
N VAL A 304 -17.74 -22.44 -19.96
CA VAL A 304 -17.20 -23.39 -20.95
C VAL A 304 -18.03 -24.67 -20.89
N TYR A 305 -18.79 -24.94 -21.95
CA TYR A 305 -19.59 -26.13 -22.13
C TYR A 305 -18.76 -27.22 -22.80
N ARG A 306 -18.55 -28.32 -22.08
CA ARG A 306 -17.93 -29.54 -22.62
C ARG A 306 -19.02 -30.56 -22.88
N PHE A 307 -19.41 -30.68 -24.14
CA PHE A 307 -20.47 -31.60 -24.56
C PHE A 307 -20.03 -33.06 -24.44
N PRO A 308 -20.97 -34.00 -24.28
CA PRO A 308 -20.67 -35.42 -24.30
C PRO A 308 -19.91 -35.84 -25.57
N PRO A 309 -18.90 -36.72 -25.49
CA PRO A 309 -18.05 -37.08 -26.64
C PRO A 309 -18.81 -37.64 -27.84
N TYR A 310 -19.96 -38.30 -27.61
CA TYR A 310 -20.77 -38.90 -28.67
C TYR A 310 -21.44 -37.86 -29.58
N MET A 311 -21.59 -36.61 -29.12
CA MET A 311 -22.15 -35.53 -29.94
C MET A 311 -21.14 -34.95 -30.94
N GLU A 312 -19.85 -35.30 -30.83
CA GLU A 312 -18.76 -34.79 -31.67
C GLU A 312 -18.72 -33.25 -31.78
N ARG A 313 -19.26 -32.54 -30.78
CA ARG A 313 -19.30 -31.08 -30.71
C ARG A 313 -18.02 -30.57 -30.05
N LYS A 314 -17.47 -29.48 -30.58
CA LYS A 314 -16.39 -28.75 -29.92
C LYS A 314 -16.93 -28.04 -28.67
N ASP A 315 -16.04 -27.85 -27.70
CA ASP A 315 -16.33 -27.05 -26.52
C ASP A 315 -16.79 -25.65 -26.93
N GLU A 316 -17.81 -25.14 -26.25
CA GLU A 316 -18.41 -23.84 -26.52
C GLU A 316 -18.20 -22.92 -25.32
N THR A 317 -17.68 -21.72 -25.54
CA THR A 317 -17.44 -20.73 -24.48
C THR A 317 -18.39 -19.56 -24.66
N LEU A 318 -19.15 -19.26 -23.60
CA LEU A 318 -20.07 -18.14 -23.56
C LEU A 318 -19.74 -17.22 -22.38
N THR A 319 -19.57 -15.93 -22.64
CA THR A 319 -19.40 -14.92 -21.59
C THR A 319 -20.72 -14.19 -21.37
N VAL A 320 -21.28 -14.35 -20.18
CA VAL A 320 -22.59 -13.78 -19.81
C VAL A 320 -22.48 -13.07 -18.47
N ARG A 321 -23.26 -12.01 -18.27
CA ARG A 321 -23.40 -11.37 -16.94
C ARG A 321 -24.27 -12.19 -16.00
N THR A 322 -25.25 -12.89 -16.57
CA THR A 322 -26.23 -13.73 -15.88
C THR A 322 -26.05 -15.18 -16.33
N PRO A 323 -25.47 -16.05 -15.49
CA PRO A 323 -25.13 -17.43 -15.88
C PRO A 323 -26.35 -18.34 -15.79
N ASP A 324 -27.36 -18.13 -16.63
CA ASP A 324 -28.41 -19.14 -16.82
C ASP A 324 -27.87 -20.21 -17.79
N LEU A 325 -27.94 -21.49 -17.39
CA LEU A 325 -27.34 -22.60 -18.14
C LEU A 325 -28.42 -23.34 -18.93
N ASP A 326 -28.18 -23.55 -20.23
CA ASP A 326 -29.01 -24.38 -21.10
C ASP A 326 -28.12 -25.30 -21.94
N ALA A 327 -28.21 -26.62 -21.71
CA ALA A 327 -27.41 -27.59 -22.44
C ALA A 327 -28.04 -29.00 -22.42
N PRO A 328 -27.60 -29.90 -23.32
CA PRO A 328 -28.00 -31.30 -23.27
C PRO A 328 -27.55 -31.98 -21.97
N GLN A 329 -28.27 -33.04 -21.60
CA GLN A 329 -27.92 -33.88 -20.45
C GLN A 329 -26.49 -34.41 -20.54
N PHE A 330 -25.82 -34.53 -19.39
CA PHE A 330 -24.43 -34.97 -19.24
C PHE A 330 -23.37 -33.99 -19.77
N THR A 331 -23.77 -32.80 -20.21
CA THR A 331 -22.82 -31.71 -20.46
C THR A 331 -22.11 -31.33 -19.16
N VAL A 332 -20.80 -31.14 -19.23
CA VAL A 332 -19.99 -30.72 -18.09
C VAL A 332 -19.57 -29.28 -18.30
N VAL A 333 -19.83 -28.42 -17.32
CA VAL A 333 -19.57 -26.99 -17.40
C VAL A 333 -18.43 -26.59 -16.48
N ASP A 334 -17.52 -25.78 -16.98
CA ASP A 334 -16.56 -25.02 -16.17
C ASP A 334 -16.97 -23.55 -16.16
N MET A 335 -16.96 -22.91 -14.99
CA MET A 335 -17.28 -21.50 -14.84
C MET A 335 -16.10 -20.72 -14.30
N ARG A 336 -15.75 -19.63 -15.01
CA ARG A 336 -14.82 -18.59 -14.58
C ARG A 336 -15.62 -17.35 -14.22
N ILE A 337 -15.80 -17.13 -12.92
CA ILE A 337 -16.64 -16.06 -12.37
C ILE A 337 -15.72 -14.90 -11.99
N ARG A 338 -15.90 -13.73 -12.62
CA ARG A 338 -15.18 -12.49 -12.29
C ARG A 338 -16.01 -11.65 -11.32
N SER A 339 -15.39 -11.29 -10.20
CA SER A 339 -15.96 -10.47 -9.13
C SER A 339 -15.48 -9.01 -9.20
N SER A 340 -16.30 -8.07 -8.74
CA SER A 340 -15.94 -6.65 -8.62
C SER A 340 -14.76 -6.40 -7.67
N VAL A 341 -14.63 -7.24 -6.65
CA VAL A 341 -13.55 -7.20 -5.64
C VAL A 341 -12.80 -8.52 -5.54
N PRO A 342 -11.53 -8.51 -5.06
CA PRO A 342 -10.77 -9.72 -4.76
C PRO A 342 -11.49 -10.66 -3.79
N LEU A 343 -11.35 -11.95 -4.04
CA LEU A 343 -12.04 -13.02 -3.31
C LEU A 343 -11.06 -13.81 -2.44
N SER A 344 -11.50 -14.17 -1.24
CA SER A 344 -10.80 -15.14 -0.39
C SER A 344 -11.28 -16.56 -0.68
N LYS A 345 -12.59 -16.72 -0.88
CA LYS A 345 -13.22 -18.01 -1.20
C LYS A 345 -14.53 -17.79 -1.96
N GLY A 346 -14.99 -18.83 -2.63
CA GLY A 346 -16.31 -18.84 -3.23
C GLY A 346 -16.79 -20.27 -3.45
N MET A 347 -18.10 -20.44 -3.54
CA MET A 347 -18.74 -21.73 -3.71
C MET A 347 -20.01 -21.63 -4.54
N LEU A 348 -20.30 -22.68 -5.27
CA LEU A 348 -21.52 -22.85 -6.04
C LEU A 348 -22.40 -23.88 -5.33
N GLN A 349 -23.66 -23.55 -5.08
CA GLN A 349 -24.64 -24.47 -4.51
C GLN A 349 -25.66 -24.85 -5.57
N MET A 350 -25.80 -26.14 -5.85
CA MET A 350 -26.74 -26.67 -6.84
C MET A 350 -27.35 -27.97 -6.32
N GLY A 351 -28.68 -28.06 -6.28
CA GLY A 351 -29.40 -29.26 -5.83
C GLY A 351 -29.00 -29.74 -4.41
N GLY A 352 -28.71 -28.81 -3.50
CA GLY A 352 -28.23 -29.12 -2.13
C GLY A 352 -26.76 -29.51 -2.02
N ILE A 353 -26.05 -29.64 -3.15
CA ILE A 353 -24.62 -29.95 -3.20
C ILE A 353 -23.83 -28.64 -3.29
N SER A 354 -22.91 -28.45 -2.36
CA SER A 354 -21.96 -27.34 -2.37
C SER A 354 -20.66 -27.74 -3.07
N ARG A 355 -20.23 -26.94 -4.05
CA ARG A 355 -18.97 -27.10 -4.79
C ARG A 355 -18.09 -25.88 -4.54
N SER A 356 -16.96 -26.09 -3.89
CA SER A 356 -15.99 -25.01 -3.69
C SER A 356 -15.30 -24.65 -5.00
N GLY A 357 -15.21 -23.35 -5.28
CA GLY A 357 -14.38 -22.82 -6.35
C GLY A 357 -12.96 -22.55 -5.88
N ARG A 358 -12.01 -22.53 -6.82
CA ARG A 358 -10.63 -22.11 -6.59
C ARG A 358 -10.46 -20.67 -7.07
N VAL A 359 -10.03 -19.78 -6.17
CA VAL A 359 -9.60 -18.43 -6.57
C VAL A 359 -8.28 -18.53 -7.32
N LEU A 360 -8.17 -17.87 -8.47
CA LEU A 360 -6.96 -17.93 -9.28
C LEU A 360 -5.85 -17.08 -8.66
N SER A 361 -4.63 -17.61 -8.60
CA SER A 361 -3.46 -16.87 -8.08
C SER A 361 -3.03 -15.73 -9.00
N GLU A 362 -3.29 -15.85 -10.31
CA GLU A 362 -2.97 -14.83 -11.31
C GLU A 362 -3.93 -13.62 -11.25
N ASP A 363 -5.19 -13.87 -10.91
CA ASP A 363 -6.22 -12.84 -10.77
C ASP A 363 -7.15 -13.20 -9.59
N PRO A 364 -6.94 -12.59 -8.40
CA PRO A 364 -7.70 -12.92 -7.19
C PRO A 364 -9.18 -12.50 -7.27
N ARG A 365 -9.59 -11.80 -8.34
CA ARG A 365 -11.00 -11.49 -8.62
C ARG A 365 -11.72 -12.61 -9.35
N VAL A 366 -11.01 -13.63 -9.82
CA VAL A 366 -11.59 -14.73 -10.60
C VAL A 366 -11.68 -16.00 -9.77
N LEU A 367 -12.91 -16.51 -9.65
CA LEU A 367 -13.21 -17.81 -9.08
C LEU A 367 -13.44 -18.83 -10.20
N LEU A 368 -12.68 -19.93 -10.19
CA LEU A 368 -12.85 -21.05 -11.10
C LEU A 368 -13.62 -22.18 -10.41
N VAL A 369 -14.75 -22.58 -10.97
CA VAL A 369 -15.53 -23.74 -10.53
C VAL A 369 -15.57 -24.73 -11.69
N GLU A 370 -14.94 -25.89 -11.52
CA GLU A 370 -14.76 -26.87 -12.60
C GLU A 370 -15.72 -28.06 -12.47
N ARG A 371 -15.94 -28.72 -13.61
CA ARG A 371 -16.60 -30.02 -13.74
C ARG A 371 -18.01 -30.07 -13.18
N ILE A 372 -18.84 -29.08 -13.46
CA ILE A 372 -20.24 -29.00 -13.02
C ILE A 372 -21.11 -29.84 -13.99
N PRO A 373 -21.61 -31.03 -13.59
CA PRO A 373 -22.40 -31.87 -14.47
C PRO A 373 -23.85 -31.37 -14.51
N LEU A 374 -24.40 -31.28 -15.71
CA LEU A 374 -25.80 -30.94 -15.93
C LEU A 374 -26.61 -32.22 -16.10
N LEU A 375 -27.31 -32.63 -15.03
CA LEU A 375 -28.02 -33.91 -14.96
C LEU A 375 -29.53 -33.75 -15.13
N ASP A 376 -30.12 -32.82 -14.39
CA ASP A 376 -31.55 -32.51 -14.39
C ASP A 376 -31.75 -31.00 -14.28
N ASP A 377 -32.96 -30.56 -14.61
CA ASP A 377 -33.39 -29.19 -14.42
C ASP A 377 -33.26 -28.78 -12.94
N GLY A 378 -32.88 -27.53 -12.71
CA GLY A 378 -32.72 -27.05 -11.35
C GLY A 378 -32.32 -25.59 -11.28
N THR A 379 -31.84 -25.20 -10.09
CA THR A 379 -31.34 -23.87 -9.82
C THR A 379 -30.03 -23.94 -9.06
N PHE A 380 -29.20 -22.91 -9.24
CA PHE A 380 -27.97 -22.77 -8.48
C PHE A 380 -27.72 -21.33 -8.04
N THR A 381 -27.01 -21.19 -6.94
CA THR A 381 -26.55 -19.91 -6.40
C THR A 381 -25.04 -19.89 -6.33
N ILE A 382 -24.46 -18.70 -6.54
CA ILE A 382 -23.02 -18.46 -6.41
C ILE A 382 -22.83 -17.62 -5.16
N HIS A 383 -22.03 -18.12 -4.21
CA HIS A 383 -21.68 -17.43 -2.99
C HIS A 383 -20.21 -17.02 -3.07
N LEU A 384 -19.96 -15.72 -2.97
CA LEU A 384 -18.62 -15.14 -3.02
C LEU A 384 -18.28 -14.54 -1.66
N THR A 385 -17.04 -14.67 -1.22
CA THR A 385 -16.58 -14.10 0.04
C THR A 385 -15.25 -13.37 -0.13
N THR A 386 -15.19 -12.12 0.32
CA THR A 386 -13.96 -11.30 0.31
C THR A 386 -13.03 -11.67 1.46
N GLU A 387 -11.81 -11.14 1.46
CA GLU A 387 -10.87 -11.31 2.59
C GLU A 387 -11.42 -10.77 3.91
N ALA A 388 -12.21 -9.70 3.86
CA ALA A 388 -12.90 -9.14 5.02
C ALA A 388 -14.12 -9.96 5.47
N GLY A 389 -14.39 -11.11 4.84
CA GLY A 389 -15.52 -11.97 5.18
C GLY A 389 -16.87 -11.46 4.69
N LEU A 390 -16.91 -10.43 3.83
CA LEU A 390 -18.15 -9.93 3.26
C LEU A 390 -18.66 -10.90 2.18
N THR A 391 -19.96 -11.18 2.25
CA THR A 391 -20.69 -11.96 1.25
C THR A 391 -21.92 -11.19 0.79
N ASP A 392 -22.40 -11.48 -0.40
CA ASP A 392 -23.75 -11.09 -0.80
C ASP A 392 -24.77 -11.85 0.06
N PRO A 393 -25.64 -11.16 0.83
CA PRO A 393 -26.68 -11.80 1.65
C PRO A 393 -27.83 -12.38 0.82
N SER A 394 -27.98 -12.00 -0.45
CA SER A 394 -29.09 -12.43 -1.30
C SER A 394 -28.59 -12.78 -2.70
N PRO A 395 -27.77 -13.84 -2.83
CA PRO A 395 -27.20 -14.23 -4.11
C PRO A 395 -28.32 -14.59 -5.10
N ARG A 396 -28.15 -14.16 -6.36
CA ARG A 396 -29.09 -14.45 -7.44
C ARG A 396 -29.25 -15.96 -7.65
N ILE A 397 -30.51 -16.40 -7.74
CA ILE A 397 -30.88 -17.76 -8.13
C ILE A 397 -30.82 -17.84 -9.66
N ASN A 398 -29.90 -18.63 -10.19
CA ASN A 398 -29.73 -18.89 -11.62
C ASN A 398 -30.40 -20.22 -11.99
N ARG A 399 -30.88 -20.33 -13.23
CA ARG A 399 -31.58 -21.54 -13.72
C ARG A 399 -30.64 -22.44 -14.49
N VAL A 400 -30.86 -23.75 -14.35
CA VAL A 400 -30.28 -24.79 -15.18
C VAL A 400 -31.42 -25.48 -15.92
N ARG A 401 -31.36 -25.44 -17.25
CA ARG A 401 -32.23 -26.19 -18.13
C ARG A 401 -31.43 -27.28 -18.81
N VAL A 402 -31.87 -28.52 -18.65
CA VAL A 402 -31.22 -29.70 -19.21
C VAL A 402 -32.13 -30.30 -20.26
N VAL A 403 -31.68 -30.28 -21.52
CA VAL A 403 -32.38 -30.97 -22.61
C VAL A 403 -32.06 -32.45 -22.51
N LYS A 404 -33.04 -33.25 -22.09
CA LYS A 404 -32.91 -34.71 -21.98
C LYS A 404 -32.74 -35.32 -23.37
N ASP A 405 -31.74 -36.18 -23.49
CA ASP A 405 -31.44 -36.93 -24.70
C ASP A 405 -32.46 -38.05 -24.90
N LYS A 406 -32.80 -38.37 -26.15
CA LYS A 406 -33.73 -39.45 -26.48
C LYS A 406 -32.95 -40.66 -26.98
N PRO A 407 -33.34 -41.89 -26.62
CA PRO A 407 -32.69 -43.07 -27.17
C PRO A 407 -32.89 -43.14 -28.70
N PRO A 408 -31.89 -43.65 -29.45
CA PRO A 408 -32.01 -43.80 -30.90
C PRO A 408 -33.13 -44.79 -31.25
N THR A 409 -33.86 -44.50 -32.31
CA THR A 409 -34.88 -45.40 -32.85
C THR A 409 -34.29 -46.21 -33.99
N VAL A 410 -34.40 -47.54 -33.93
CA VAL A 410 -33.91 -48.45 -34.97
C VAL A 410 -35.10 -49.23 -35.56
N GLU A 411 -35.25 -49.18 -36.88
CA GLU A 411 -36.30 -49.84 -37.64
C GLU A 411 -35.66 -50.74 -38.72
N LEU A 412 -36.02 -52.02 -38.73
CA LEU A 412 -35.62 -52.97 -39.77
C LEU A 412 -36.55 -52.82 -40.99
N LEU A 413 -36.05 -52.23 -42.08
CA LEU A 413 -36.80 -52.03 -43.31
C LEU A 413 -36.89 -53.31 -44.15
N LYS A 414 -35.80 -54.09 -44.20
CA LYS A 414 -35.77 -55.37 -44.92
C LYS A 414 -34.95 -56.44 -44.17
N PRO A 415 -35.42 -57.69 -44.16
CA PRO A 415 -36.77 -58.10 -44.57
C PRO A 415 -37.80 -57.61 -43.54
N GLY A 416 -38.88 -56.97 -43.97
CA GLY A 416 -39.91 -56.41 -43.06
C GLY A 416 -40.77 -57.48 -42.37
N ARG A 417 -40.46 -58.76 -42.58
CA ARG A 417 -41.10 -59.94 -41.99
C ARG A 417 -40.12 -61.10 -42.06
N GLN A 418 -40.35 -62.14 -41.26
CA GLN A 418 -39.54 -63.35 -41.27
C GLN A 418 -39.49 -63.97 -42.68
N SER A 419 -38.28 -64.20 -43.21
CA SER A 419 -38.06 -64.80 -44.53
C SER A 419 -37.11 -65.98 -44.43
N ASN A 420 -37.48 -67.09 -45.06
CA ASN A 420 -36.59 -68.24 -45.19
C ASN A 420 -35.67 -68.02 -46.40
N ALA A 421 -34.37 -68.22 -46.20
CA ALA A 421 -33.34 -68.06 -47.21
C ALA A 421 -32.65 -69.41 -47.43
N ALA A 422 -32.32 -69.74 -48.68
CA ALA A 422 -31.56 -70.95 -48.99
C ALA A 422 -30.11 -70.81 -48.52
N PRO A 423 -29.41 -71.93 -48.23
CA PRO A 423 -27.96 -71.90 -48.00
C PRO A 423 -27.29 -71.19 -49.20
N GLU A 424 -26.40 -70.23 -48.92
CA GLU A 424 -25.68 -69.41 -49.91
C GLU A 424 -26.50 -68.30 -50.61
N SER A 425 -27.75 -68.02 -50.19
CA SER A 425 -28.52 -66.89 -50.73
C SER A 425 -28.25 -65.56 -50.00
N GLU A 426 -28.10 -64.48 -50.77
CA GLU A 426 -27.93 -63.13 -50.24
C GLU A 426 -29.26 -62.57 -49.71
N VAL A 427 -29.38 -62.41 -48.38
CA VAL A 427 -30.51 -61.72 -47.76
C VAL A 427 -30.19 -60.24 -47.65
N GLN A 428 -30.94 -59.40 -48.38
CA GLN A 428 -30.81 -57.96 -48.27
C GLN A 428 -31.35 -57.47 -46.92
N VAL A 429 -30.44 -57.11 -46.02
CA VAL A 429 -30.78 -56.45 -44.76
C VAL A 429 -30.71 -54.94 -44.95
N SER A 430 -31.78 -54.23 -44.60
CA SER A 430 -31.82 -52.77 -44.64
C SER A 430 -32.37 -52.25 -43.33
N ILE A 431 -31.63 -51.36 -42.68
CA ILE A 431 -31.95 -50.82 -41.37
C ILE A 431 -31.97 -49.30 -41.47
N ARG A 432 -32.99 -48.69 -40.88
CA ARG A 432 -33.06 -47.25 -40.66
C ARG A 432 -32.86 -46.99 -39.19
N ALA A 433 -31.86 -46.20 -38.86
CA ALA A 433 -31.71 -45.64 -37.53
C ALA A 433 -31.96 -44.13 -37.60
N ALA A 434 -32.60 -43.58 -36.58
CA ALA A 434 -32.82 -42.15 -36.39
C ALA A 434 -32.46 -41.76 -34.96
N ASP A 435 -31.78 -40.64 -34.80
CA ASP A 435 -31.34 -40.09 -33.53
C ASP A 435 -31.34 -38.55 -33.62
N ASP A 436 -31.48 -37.85 -32.49
CA ASP A 436 -31.52 -36.39 -32.42
C ASP A 436 -30.13 -35.73 -32.38
N TYR A 437 -29.09 -36.42 -31.88
CA TYR A 437 -27.71 -35.90 -31.83
C TYR A 437 -26.72 -36.67 -32.72
N GLY A 438 -27.12 -37.82 -33.26
CA GLY A 438 -26.39 -38.56 -34.29
C GLY A 438 -26.12 -40.01 -33.91
N ILE A 439 -26.14 -40.89 -34.91
CA ILE A 439 -25.87 -42.32 -34.71
C ILE A 439 -24.36 -42.55 -34.73
N GLY A 440 -23.75 -42.61 -33.56
CA GLY A 440 -22.32 -42.85 -33.40
C GLY A 440 -21.83 -44.12 -34.12
N ARG A 441 -20.53 -44.15 -34.46
CA ARG A 441 -19.89 -45.26 -35.21
C ARG A 441 -20.05 -46.64 -34.56
N LEU A 442 -20.29 -46.69 -33.24
CA LEU A 442 -20.45 -47.93 -32.48
C LEU A 442 -21.77 -48.65 -32.81
N LEU A 443 -22.87 -47.92 -32.99
CA LEU A 443 -24.14 -48.53 -33.40
C LEU A 443 -24.04 -49.06 -34.84
N GLN A 444 -23.30 -48.36 -35.72
CA GLN A 444 -23.01 -48.85 -37.06
C GLN A 444 -22.19 -50.14 -37.05
N HIS A 445 -21.22 -50.27 -36.13
CA HIS A 445 -20.44 -51.49 -35.95
C HIS A 445 -21.25 -52.64 -35.32
N LEU A 446 -22.10 -52.35 -34.33
CA LEU A 446 -22.99 -53.35 -33.71
C LEU A 446 -24.07 -53.84 -34.67
N LEU A 447 -24.66 -52.95 -35.48
CA LEU A 447 -25.57 -53.32 -36.56
C LEU A 447 -24.87 -54.16 -37.62
N ARG A 448 -23.59 -53.86 -37.94
CA ARG A 448 -22.77 -54.73 -38.80
C ARG A 448 -22.50 -56.09 -38.15
N LEU A 449 -22.11 -56.14 -36.88
CA LEU A 449 -21.81 -57.38 -36.14
C LEU A 449 -23.03 -58.29 -35.97
N ALA A 450 -24.21 -57.73 -35.71
CA ALA A 450 -25.46 -58.49 -35.63
C ALA A 450 -25.83 -59.16 -36.97
N ILE A 451 -25.39 -58.57 -38.10
CA ILE A 451 -25.53 -59.14 -39.44
C ILE A 451 -24.42 -60.17 -39.75
N GLN A 452 -23.31 -60.13 -39.01
CA GLN A 452 -22.10 -60.93 -39.28
C GLN A 452 -21.95 -62.18 -38.40
N LEU A 453 -22.94 -62.51 -37.56
CA LEU A 453 -23.00 -63.78 -36.85
C LEU A 453 -23.19 -64.95 -37.84
N ARG A 454 -22.07 -65.43 -38.39
CA ARG A 454 -21.94 -66.71 -39.09
C ARG A 454 -21.98 -67.86 -38.08
N GLU A 455 -23.15 -68.16 -37.53
CA GLU A 455 -23.45 -69.53 -37.12
C GLU A 455 -24.82 -69.94 -37.68
N PRO A 456 -24.95 -71.14 -38.30
CA PRO A 456 -26.21 -71.58 -38.85
C PRO A 456 -27.20 -71.84 -37.71
N LEU A 457 -28.18 -70.94 -37.55
CA LEU A 457 -29.33 -71.14 -36.68
C LEU A 457 -30.08 -72.41 -37.13
N ARG A 458 -30.01 -73.48 -36.33
CA ARG A 458 -30.78 -74.71 -36.57
C ARG A 458 -32.27 -74.39 -36.40
N VAL A 459 -33.04 -74.73 -37.44
CA VAL A 459 -34.49 -74.53 -37.51
C VAL A 459 -35.18 -75.30 -36.38
N GLY A 460 -35.87 -74.60 -35.47
CA GLY A 460 -36.70 -75.24 -34.45
C GLY A 460 -37.01 -74.49 -33.14
N GLN A 461 -36.51 -73.27 -32.89
CA GLN A 461 -36.85 -72.52 -31.66
C GLN A 461 -37.32 -71.09 -31.94
N PRO A 462 -38.23 -70.53 -31.12
CA PRO A 462 -38.82 -69.22 -31.34
C PRO A 462 -37.77 -68.11 -31.27
N LEU A 463 -37.62 -67.40 -32.40
CA LEU A 463 -36.57 -66.42 -32.71
C LEU A 463 -36.70 -65.07 -31.97
N PHE A 464 -37.68 -64.90 -31.07
CA PHE A 464 -38.03 -63.59 -30.54
C PHE A 464 -37.32 -63.20 -29.22
N ALA A 465 -36.59 -64.13 -28.58
CA ALA A 465 -36.07 -63.92 -27.22
C ALA A 465 -34.53 -63.88 -27.08
N GLN A 466 -33.74 -63.99 -28.14
CA GLN A 466 -32.26 -64.03 -28.01
C GLN A 466 -31.50 -62.93 -28.78
N LEU A 467 -32.16 -62.17 -29.65
CA LEU A 467 -31.50 -61.11 -30.43
C LEU A 467 -31.62 -59.70 -29.82
N LEU A 468 -32.37 -59.54 -28.73
CA LEU A 468 -32.59 -58.25 -28.05
C LEU A 468 -32.05 -58.17 -26.62
N ASP A 469 -31.54 -59.26 -26.04
CA ASP A 469 -31.16 -59.29 -24.62
C ASP A 469 -29.81 -58.65 -24.20
N PRO A 470 -28.95 -58.10 -25.07
CA PRO A 470 -27.89 -57.19 -24.60
C PRO A 470 -28.28 -55.70 -24.66
N VAL A 471 -29.45 -55.32 -25.18
CA VAL A 471 -29.82 -53.89 -25.34
C VAL A 471 -30.50 -53.30 -24.09
N LEU A 472 -30.92 -54.13 -23.12
CA LEU A 472 -31.56 -53.68 -21.88
C LEU A 472 -30.67 -53.73 -20.61
N HIS A 473 -29.41 -54.12 -20.73
CA HIS A 473 -28.48 -54.19 -19.58
C HIS A 473 -27.13 -53.49 -19.82
N LEU A 474 -27.19 -52.20 -20.16
CA LEU A 474 -26.09 -51.26 -19.88
C LEU A 474 -26.67 -50.00 -19.24
N GLY A 475 -27.21 -50.20 -18.04
CA GLY A 475 -27.87 -49.13 -17.29
C GLY A 475 -28.15 -49.45 -15.83
N HIS A 476 -27.34 -50.27 -15.16
CA HIS A 476 -27.24 -50.25 -13.70
C HIS A 476 -25.99 -50.99 -13.19
N GLY A 477 -24.89 -50.25 -13.07
CA GLY A 477 -23.76 -50.63 -12.22
C GLY A 477 -24.06 -50.32 -10.75
N GLY A 478 -25.05 -51.00 -10.15
CA GLY A 478 -25.24 -51.03 -8.70
C GLY A 478 -24.43 -52.18 -8.12
N ARG A 479 -23.33 -51.88 -7.42
CA ARG A 479 -22.67 -52.91 -6.59
C ARG A 479 -23.57 -53.25 -5.41
N ARG A 480 -24.18 -54.43 -5.43
CA ARG A 480 -24.59 -55.16 -4.22
C ARG A 480 -23.82 -56.47 -4.18
N PHE A 481 -22.93 -56.57 -3.20
CA PHE A 481 -22.44 -57.84 -2.68
C PHE A 481 -23.49 -58.30 -1.67
N ASP A 482 -24.05 -59.49 -1.86
CA ASP A 482 -24.71 -60.23 -0.78
C ASP A 482 -23.99 -61.57 -0.63
N GLY A 483 -23.60 -61.84 0.61
CA GLY A 483 -23.11 -63.13 1.08
C GLY A 483 -23.55 -63.25 2.53
N ASP A 484 -24.77 -63.75 2.74
CA ASP A 484 -25.27 -64.16 4.05
C ASP A 484 -24.56 -65.45 4.47
N GLY A 485 -24.22 -65.52 5.76
CA GLY A 485 -23.42 -66.58 6.36
C GLY A 485 -23.34 -66.39 7.87
N ARG A 486 -24.50 -66.41 8.53
CA ARG A 486 -24.65 -66.44 10.00
C ARG A 486 -23.62 -67.35 10.68
N ARG A 487 -22.97 -66.85 11.74
CA ARG A 487 -22.94 -67.49 13.07
C ARG A 487 -22.48 -66.51 14.16
N ARG A 488 -23.17 -66.64 15.30
CA ARG A 488 -23.10 -65.86 16.54
C ARG A 488 -21.73 -65.98 17.22
N ALA A 489 -21.28 -64.92 17.90
CA ALA A 489 -21.33 -64.79 19.38
C ALA A 489 -20.21 -63.91 19.98
N ARG A 490 -20.62 -63.08 20.96
CA ARG A 490 -19.91 -62.58 22.16
C ARG A 490 -18.88 -61.46 22.05
N ILE A 491 -19.30 -60.29 22.55
CA ILE A 491 -18.83 -59.59 23.78
C ILE A 491 -17.32 -59.66 24.09
N GLY A 492 -16.70 -58.49 24.21
CA GLY A 492 -15.39 -58.32 24.87
C GLY A 492 -14.75 -56.95 24.64
N ASP A 493 -14.98 -56.07 25.61
CA ASP A 493 -14.30 -54.84 26.04
C ASP A 493 -12.90 -54.41 25.52
N ALA A 494 -12.73 -53.07 25.65
CA ALA A 494 -11.55 -52.36 26.17
C ALA A 494 -10.46 -51.81 25.22
N HIS A 495 -10.34 -50.47 25.33
CA HIS A 495 -9.12 -49.65 25.48
C HIS A 495 -8.02 -49.57 24.40
N GLY A 496 -7.71 -48.31 24.03
CA GLY A 496 -6.34 -47.79 24.26
C GLY A 496 -5.65 -47.02 23.11
N GLY A 497 -5.23 -45.78 23.42
CA GLY A 497 -3.99 -45.13 22.91
C GLY A 497 -4.04 -44.49 21.51
N ARG A 498 -4.17 -43.16 21.33
CA ARG A 498 -3.19 -42.05 21.50
C ARG A 498 -1.81 -42.20 20.80
N ARG A 499 -1.54 -41.20 19.94
CA ARG A 499 -0.25 -40.51 19.63
C ARG A 499 0.82 -41.37 18.91
N GLN A 500 1.72 -40.88 18.05
CA GLN A 500 2.34 -39.57 17.83
C GLN A 500 3.19 -39.63 16.53
N GLN A 501 3.40 -38.49 15.85
CA GLN A 501 4.66 -37.95 15.24
C GLN A 501 5.57 -38.89 14.38
N GLN A 502 6.24 -38.50 13.27
CA GLN A 502 7.04 -37.29 13.01
C GLN A 502 7.63 -37.30 11.56
N ARG A 503 7.75 -36.11 10.93
CA ARG A 503 8.83 -35.53 10.09
C ARG A 503 9.70 -36.36 9.10
N ALA A 504 9.84 -35.82 7.87
CA ALA A 504 11.11 -35.40 7.20
C ALA A 504 10.77 -34.77 5.80
N ARG A 505 11.03 -33.49 5.50
CA ARG A 505 12.27 -32.78 5.07
C ARG A 505 12.65 -32.88 3.57
N HIS A 506 12.63 -31.69 2.94
CA HIS A 506 13.53 -31.11 1.92
C HIS A 506 13.50 -31.53 0.44
N GLY A 507 13.51 -30.49 -0.42
CA GLY A 507 13.86 -30.57 -1.84
C GLY A 507 13.51 -29.27 -2.60
N ASN A 508 14.42 -28.29 -2.57
CA ASN A 508 14.40 -27.08 -3.40
C ASN A 508 14.56 -27.42 -4.88
N GLY A 509 13.98 -26.59 -5.76
CA GLY A 509 14.24 -26.62 -7.20
C GLY A 509 13.61 -25.41 -7.90
N GLU A 510 14.39 -24.33 -8.00
CA GLU A 510 14.09 -23.12 -8.77
C GLU A 510 13.96 -23.45 -10.28
N CYS A 511 13.01 -22.85 -10.98
CA CYS A 511 13.01 -22.81 -12.44
C CYS A 511 12.68 -21.38 -12.92
N ARG A 512 13.71 -20.73 -13.48
CA ARG A 512 13.63 -19.46 -14.22
C ARG A 512 13.13 -19.73 -15.64
N THR A 513 12.16 -18.96 -16.11
CA THR A 513 11.87 -18.81 -17.55
C THR A 513 11.76 -17.33 -17.92
N LEU A 514 12.52 -16.94 -18.95
CA LEU A 514 12.50 -15.63 -19.61
C LEU A 514 11.45 -15.62 -20.74
N PRO A 515 10.99 -14.44 -21.19
CA PRO A 515 9.76 -14.29 -21.97
C PRO A 515 9.98 -14.27 -23.50
N SER A 516 8.95 -14.73 -24.23
CA SER A 516 8.82 -14.60 -25.68
C SER A 516 8.11 -13.29 -26.05
N LYS A 517 8.83 -12.38 -26.70
CA LYS A 517 8.29 -11.25 -27.46
C LYS A 517 7.84 -11.73 -28.86
N ARG A 518 6.66 -11.32 -29.31
CA ARG A 518 6.37 -10.97 -30.72
C ARG A 518 5.08 -10.16 -30.81
N GLU A 519 5.23 -8.93 -31.29
CA GLU A 519 4.17 -7.99 -31.68
C GLU A 519 3.91 -8.08 -33.20
N PRO A 520 2.84 -7.42 -33.72
CA PRO A 520 2.06 -7.88 -34.88
C PRO A 520 2.35 -7.13 -36.20
N GLY A 521 1.86 -7.69 -37.31
CA GLY A 521 1.81 -7.06 -38.62
C GLY A 521 0.36 -6.93 -39.10
N ALA A 522 0.05 -5.75 -39.63
CA ALA A 522 -1.25 -5.24 -40.04
C ALA A 522 -1.61 -5.57 -41.51
N ASP A 523 -2.76 -4.99 -41.94
CA ASP A 523 -3.29 -4.81 -43.31
C ASP A 523 -4.23 -5.91 -43.82
N ALA A 524 -5.39 -5.66 -44.46
CA ALA A 524 -6.05 -4.44 -44.92
C ALA A 524 -7.57 -4.67 -45.14
N VAL A 525 -8.26 -3.54 -45.35
CA VAL A 525 -9.69 -3.29 -45.55
C VAL A 525 -10.24 -3.82 -46.90
N GLY A 526 -11.52 -4.22 -46.91
CA GLY A 526 -12.31 -4.40 -48.14
C GLY A 526 -13.81 -4.53 -47.89
N HIS A 527 -14.57 -3.43 -48.09
CA HIS A 527 -16.03 -3.35 -48.04
C HIS A 527 -16.74 -4.11 -49.19
N ARG A 528 -17.88 -4.76 -48.88
CA ARG A 528 -19.19 -4.66 -49.58
C ARG A 528 -20.19 -5.69 -49.01
N GLY A 529 -21.36 -5.24 -48.55
CA GLY A 529 -22.57 -6.08 -48.48
C GLY A 529 -23.45 -5.87 -49.72
N PRO A 530 -24.74 -6.27 -49.75
CA PRO A 530 -25.46 -7.22 -48.89
C PRO A 530 -26.31 -8.25 -49.70
N ARG A 531 -26.84 -9.30 -49.06
CA ARG A 531 -28.24 -9.82 -49.14
C ARG A 531 -28.41 -11.32 -48.84
N ALA A 532 -29.59 -11.59 -48.29
CA ALA A 532 -30.43 -12.79 -48.41
C ALA A 532 -30.16 -14.00 -47.50
N ASN A 533 -31.08 -14.14 -46.54
CA ASN A 533 -31.53 -15.39 -45.92
C ASN A 533 -32.00 -16.39 -47.01
N PRO A 534 -31.73 -17.70 -46.87
CA PRO A 534 -32.86 -18.58 -46.52
C PRO A 534 -32.48 -19.83 -45.68
N GLY A 535 -33.42 -20.22 -44.83
CA GLY A 535 -33.99 -21.58 -44.91
C GLY A 535 -33.33 -22.69 -44.10
N ARG A 536 -34.04 -23.08 -43.03
CA ARG A 536 -34.01 -24.43 -42.44
C ARG A 536 -33.94 -25.51 -43.53
N ARG A 537 -33.00 -26.45 -43.40
CA ARG A 537 -33.06 -27.76 -44.06
C ARG A 537 -32.90 -28.84 -43.00
N GLY A 538 -33.97 -29.63 -42.85
CA GLY A 538 -33.94 -30.89 -42.11
C GLY A 538 -32.95 -31.88 -42.74
N GLY A 539 -32.29 -32.65 -41.87
CA GLY A 539 -31.41 -33.74 -42.27
C GLY A 539 -32.17 -34.77 -43.10
N LYS A 540 -31.61 -35.11 -44.27
CA LYS A 540 -32.10 -36.20 -45.10
C LYS A 540 -31.77 -37.55 -44.45
N PRO A 541 -32.66 -38.56 -44.53
CA PRO A 541 -32.31 -39.92 -44.18
C PRO A 541 -31.27 -40.47 -45.17
N VAL A 542 -30.18 -41.01 -44.65
CA VAL A 542 -29.19 -41.74 -45.44
C VAL A 542 -29.68 -43.18 -45.58
N VAL A 543 -30.09 -43.56 -46.79
CA VAL A 543 -30.32 -44.96 -47.17
C VAL A 543 -29.13 -45.39 -48.00
N GLN A 544 -28.26 -46.22 -47.44
CA GLN A 544 -27.19 -46.88 -48.21
C GLN A 544 -27.60 -48.33 -48.50
N PRO A 545 -27.66 -48.75 -49.78
CA PRO A 545 -27.70 -50.17 -50.11
C PRO A 545 -26.30 -50.76 -49.87
N VAL A 546 -26.19 -51.67 -48.91
CA VAL A 546 -24.99 -52.50 -48.76
C VAL A 546 -25.17 -53.69 -49.70
N ARG A 547 -24.28 -53.79 -50.70
CA ARG A 547 -24.13 -54.97 -51.56
C ARG A 547 -23.06 -55.85 -50.91
N LEU A 548 -23.44 -57.06 -50.52
CA LEU A 548 -22.50 -58.04 -49.95
C LEU A 548 -21.73 -58.72 -51.10
N LEU A 549 -20.47 -59.06 -50.84
CA LEU A 549 -19.72 -60.13 -51.51
C LEU A 549 -19.48 -61.21 -50.46
#